data_AF-A0A6A5HSK7-F1
#
_entry.id   AF-A0A6A5HSK7-F1
#
_cell.length_a   1.000
_cell.length_b   1.000
_cell.length_c   1.000
_cell.angle_alpha   90.00
_cell.angle_beta   90.00
_cell.angle_gamma   90.00
#
_symmetry.space_group_name_H-M   'P 1'
#
loop_
_entity.id
_entity.type
_entity.pdbx_description
1 polymer ?
#
loop_
_entity_poly.entity_id
_entity_poly.type
_entity_poly.pdbx_seq_one_letter_code
_entity_poly.pdbx_strand_id
1 'polypeptide(L)'
;MKLFVVLLLLAVFVSHSSSQNLCIMCNPLIAIPTDWLGSQLALNVACSVLFPEISAPCIGLFNSINLTSSYQNMYPFIVSMREELCKKCAV
;
A
#
# COMPACT_ATOMS: atom_id res chain seq x y z
N MET A 1 -3.31 -6.19 -28.33
CA MET A 1 -3.72 -4.99 -27.55
C MET A 1 -3.67 -5.17 -26.03
N LYS A 2 -3.95 -6.35 -25.45
CA LYS A 2 -3.89 -6.56 -23.99
C LYS A 2 -2.46 -6.55 -23.38
N LEU A 3 -1.45 -7.02 -24.12
CA LEU A 3 -0.05 -7.05 -23.67
C LEU A 3 0.57 -5.65 -23.50
N PHE A 4 0.18 -4.69 -24.34
CA PHE A 4 0.68 -3.31 -24.26
C PHE A 4 0.22 -2.59 -22.99
N VAL A 5 -1.01 -2.84 -22.54
CA VAL A 5 -1.57 -2.25 -21.31
C VAL A 5 -0.85 -2.80 -20.07
N VAL A 6 -0.58 -4.10 -20.04
CA VAL A 6 0.18 -4.74 -18.96
C VAL A 6 1.62 -4.23 -18.90
N LEU A 7 2.26 -4.05 -20.06
CA LEU A 7 3.62 -3.50 -20.16
C LEU A 7 3.69 -2.03 -19.71
N LEU A 8 2.67 -1.22 -20.05
CA LEU A 8 2.54 0.17 -19.60
C LEU A 8 2.33 0.27 -18.09
N LEU A 9 1.49 -0.58 -17.50
CA LEU A 9 1.28 -0.64 -16.05
C LEU A 9 2.59 -0.99 -15.32
N LEU A 10 3.31 -2.02 -15.79
CA LEU A 10 4.61 -2.42 -15.23
C LEU A 10 5.66 -1.30 -15.32
N ALA A 11 5.70 -0.55 -16.43
CA ALA A 11 6.63 0.57 -16.59
C ALA A 11 6.38 1.69 -15.58
N VAL A 12 5.12 2.03 -15.28
CA VAL A 12 4.77 3.05 -14.29
C VAL A 12 5.22 2.65 -12.87
N PHE A 13 5.11 1.36 -12.51
CA PHE A 13 5.58 0.88 -11.20
C PHE A 13 7.11 0.90 -11.06
N VAL A 14 7.85 0.69 -12.15
CA VAL A 14 9.33 0.69 -12.13
C VAL A 14 9.89 2.12 -12.05
N SER A 15 9.23 3.09 -12.69
CA SER A 15 9.68 4.50 -12.73
C SER A 15 9.43 5.30 -11.45
N HIS A 16 8.60 4.80 -10.53
CA HIS A 16 8.28 5.49 -9.26
C HIS A 16 9.14 5.05 -8.06
N SER A 17 10.29 4.41 -8.33
CA SER A 17 11.26 4.00 -7.31
C SER A 17 12.03 5.18 -6.71
N SER A 18 11.33 6.16 -6.14
CA SER A 18 11.89 6.90 -5.01
C SER A 18 11.61 6.06 -3.76
N SER A 19 12.57 5.20 -3.40
CA SER A 19 12.57 4.47 -2.12
C SER A 19 12.31 5.39 -0.92
N GLN A 20 12.57 6.69 -1.06
CA GLN A 20 12.38 7.75 -0.06
C GLN A 20 10.93 7.90 0.42
N ASN A 21 9.91 7.71 -0.44
CA ASN A 21 8.51 7.90 -0.02
C ASN A 21 7.95 6.71 0.77
N LEU A 22 8.48 5.50 0.57
CA LEU A 22 8.04 4.30 1.29
C LEU A 22 8.52 4.28 2.75
N CYS A 23 9.56 5.03 3.07
CA CYS A 23 10.11 5.15 4.42
C CYS A 23 9.16 5.80 5.41
N ILE A 24 8.10 6.48 4.95
CA ILE A 24 7.06 7.03 5.83
C ILE A 24 6.40 5.93 6.68
N MET A 25 6.29 4.70 6.14
CA MET A 25 5.73 3.54 6.83
C MET A 25 6.57 3.06 8.03
N CYS A 26 7.79 3.59 8.18
CA CYS A 26 8.70 3.31 9.29
C CYS A 26 8.53 4.26 10.46
N ASN A 27 7.71 5.31 10.31
CA ASN A 27 7.39 6.20 11.41
C ASN A 27 6.66 5.39 12.51
N PRO A 28 7.17 5.37 13.76
CA PRO A 28 6.56 4.61 14.86
C PRO A 28 5.13 5.05 15.18
N LEU A 29 4.72 6.26 14.75
CA LEU A 29 3.35 6.76 14.88
C LEU A 29 2.37 6.10 13.89
N ILE A 30 2.85 5.43 12.85
CA ILE A 30 2.02 4.74 11.86
C ILE A 30 1.91 3.26 12.26
N ALA A 31 0.88 2.90 13.00
CA ALA A 31 0.60 1.50 13.33
C ALA A 31 0.16 0.69 12.09
N ILE A 32 0.51 -0.60 12.02
CA ILE A 32 -0.16 -1.53 11.09
C ILE A 32 -1.47 -1.93 11.77
N PRO A 33 -2.64 -1.67 11.16
CA PRO A 33 -3.90 -2.14 11.72
C PRO A 33 -3.92 -3.66 11.85
N THR A 34 -4.49 -4.19 12.92
CA THR A 34 -4.51 -5.64 13.20
C THR A 34 -5.66 -6.37 12.49
N ASP A 35 -6.50 -5.66 11.77
CA ASP A 35 -7.62 -6.19 11.01
C ASP A 35 -7.77 -5.52 9.64
N TRP A 36 -8.62 -6.12 8.80
CA TRP A 36 -8.88 -5.63 7.45
C TRP A 36 -9.59 -4.27 7.47
N LEU A 37 -10.51 -4.04 8.40
CA LEU A 37 -11.29 -2.79 8.44
C LEU A 37 -10.37 -1.60 8.69
N GLY A 38 -9.50 -1.68 9.69
CA GLY A 38 -8.52 -0.65 9.98
C GLY A 38 -7.55 -0.45 8.82
N SER A 39 -7.15 -1.53 8.12
CA SER A 39 -6.30 -1.43 6.93
C SER A 39 -6.98 -0.74 5.77
N GLN A 40 -8.25 -1.09 5.51
CA GLN A 40 -9.06 -0.47 4.48
C GLN A 40 -9.24 1.03 4.75
N LEU A 41 -9.51 1.42 6.01
CA LEU A 41 -9.58 2.83 6.41
C LEU A 41 -8.25 3.55 6.19
N ALA A 42 -7.13 2.96 6.60
CA ALA A 42 -5.80 3.55 6.40
C ALA A 42 -5.46 3.70 4.91
N LEU A 43 -5.81 2.71 4.09
CA LEU A 43 -5.61 2.75 2.63
C LEU A 43 -6.49 3.81 1.97
N ASN A 44 -7.74 3.98 2.40
CA ASN A 44 -8.62 5.05 1.92
C ASN A 44 -8.10 6.45 2.26
N VAL A 45 -7.54 6.63 3.46
CA VAL A 45 -6.85 7.88 3.84
C VAL A 45 -5.62 8.09 2.95
N ALA A 46 -4.80 7.05 2.76
CA ALA A 46 -3.63 7.13 1.89
C ALA A 46 -4.01 7.48 0.44
N CYS A 47 -5.09 6.92 -0.12
CA CYS A 47 -5.63 7.31 -1.42
C CYS A 47 -5.95 8.80 -1.49
N SER A 48 -6.53 9.37 -0.43
CA SER A 48 -6.96 10.77 -0.39
C SER A 48 -5.78 11.73 -0.25
N VAL A 49 -4.76 11.36 0.54
CA VAL A 49 -3.61 12.21 0.85
C VAL A 49 -2.51 12.10 -0.21
N LEU A 50 -2.19 10.88 -0.63
CA LEU A 50 -1.06 10.61 -1.54
C LEU A 50 -1.45 10.72 -3.01
N PHE A 51 -2.72 10.44 -3.35
CA PHE A 51 -3.18 10.35 -4.73
C PHE A 51 -4.47 11.16 -4.96
N PRO A 52 -4.48 12.48 -4.65
CA PRO A 52 -5.70 13.29 -4.67
C PRO A 52 -6.43 13.23 -6.03
N GLU A 53 -5.67 13.24 -7.14
CA GLU A 53 -6.21 13.19 -8.52
C GLU A 53 -6.95 11.88 -8.86
N ILE A 54 -6.61 10.78 -8.19
CA ILE A 54 -7.23 9.45 -8.40
C ILE A 54 -7.84 8.89 -7.11
N SER A 55 -8.16 9.76 -6.15
CA SER A 55 -8.67 9.38 -4.84
C SER A 55 -9.94 8.52 -4.94
N ALA A 56 -10.91 8.94 -5.75
CA ALA A 56 -12.18 8.21 -5.96
C ALA A 56 -11.98 6.77 -6.47
N PRO A 57 -11.27 6.52 -7.59
CA PRO A 57 -11.04 5.13 -8.04
C PRO A 57 -10.15 4.34 -7.08
N CYS A 58 -9.19 4.95 -6.39
CA CYS A 58 -8.35 4.30 -5.39
C CYS A 58 -9.17 3.81 -4.18
N ILE A 59 -10.06 4.66 -3.65
CA ILE A 59 -10.99 4.30 -2.56
C ILE A 59 -11.98 3.23 -3.05
N GLY A 60 -12.51 3.37 -4.27
CA GLY A 60 -13.40 2.37 -4.87
C GLY A 60 -12.77 0.98 -4.95
N LEU A 61 -11.48 0.90 -5.30
CA LEU A 61 -10.73 -0.35 -5.31
C LEU A 61 -10.71 -1.01 -3.93
N PHE A 62 -10.27 -0.30 -2.89
CA PHE A 62 -10.17 -0.89 -1.55
C PHE A 62 -11.52 -1.19 -0.92
N ASN A 63 -12.56 -0.41 -1.22
CA ASN A 63 -13.94 -0.68 -0.79
C ASN A 63 -14.54 -1.93 -1.48
N SER A 64 -14.06 -2.30 -2.68
CA SER A 64 -14.50 -3.51 -3.37
C SER A 64 -13.84 -4.80 -2.88
N ILE A 65 -12.77 -4.68 -2.08
CA ILE A 65 -11.99 -5.80 -1.58
C ILE A 65 -12.45 -6.13 -0.15
N ASN A 66 -12.64 -7.42 0.14
CA ASN A 66 -12.84 -7.91 1.51
C ASN A 66 -11.81 -8.99 1.83
N LEU A 67 -10.85 -8.65 2.69
CA LEU A 67 -9.82 -9.59 3.16
C LEU A 67 -10.04 -10.03 4.60
N THR A 68 -11.18 -9.74 5.23
CA THR A 68 -11.43 -10.00 6.65
C THR A 68 -11.04 -11.41 7.09
N SER A 69 -11.43 -12.44 6.31
CA SER A 69 -11.12 -13.84 6.61
C SER A 69 -9.64 -14.22 6.43
N SER A 70 -8.93 -13.52 5.55
CA SER A 70 -7.53 -13.82 5.20
C SER A 70 -6.54 -12.91 5.92
N TYR A 71 -7.01 -11.80 6.49
CA TYR A 71 -6.16 -10.75 7.02
C TYR A 71 -5.24 -11.22 8.15
N GLN A 72 -5.75 -12.06 9.05
CA GLN A 72 -4.94 -12.62 10.14
C GLN A 72 -3.77 -13.47 9.61
N ASN A 73 -3.97 -14.19 8.52
CA ASN A 73 -2.90 -14.96 7.88
C ASN A 73 -1.91 -14.03 7.13
N MET A 74 -2.38 -12.88 6.65
CA MET A 74 -1.54 -11.89 5.97
C MET A 74 -0.72 -11.01 6.94
N TYR A 75 -1.28 -10.71 8.11
CA TYR A 75 -0.71 -9.79 9.10
C TYR A 75 0.77 -10.03 9.40
N PRO A 76 1.25 -11.25 9.72
CA PRO A 76 2.67 -11.48 10.00
C PRO A 76 3.57 -11.11 8.80
N PHE A 77 3.12 -11.37 7.57
CA PHE A 77 3.88 -11.00 6.38
C PHE A 77 3.91 -9.50 6.16
N ILE A 78 2.81 -8.78 6.45
CA ILE A 78 2.76 -7.32 6.37
C ILE A 78 3.75 -6.70 7.38
N VAL A 79 3.82 -7.25 8.60
CA VAL A 79 4.79 -6.83 9.62
C VAL A 79 6.22 -7.09 9.16
N SER A 80 6.55 -8.30 8.71
CA SER A 80 7.89 -8.61 8.18
C SER A 80 8.29 -7.73 6.99
N MET A 81 7.36 -7.45 6.08
CA MET A 81 7.62 -6.55 4.95
C MET A 81 7.98 -5.15 5.42
N ARG A 82 7.25 -4.61 6.41
CA ARG A 82 7.60 -3.30 7.00
C ARG A 82 8.99 -3.34 7.61
N GLU A 83 9.31 -4.35 8.42
CA GLU A 83 10.62 -4.46 9.06
C GLU A 83 11.76 -4.45 8.02
N GLU A 84 11.64 -5.24 6.96
CA GLU A 84 12.63 -5.29 5.89
C GLU A 84 12.73 -3.98 5.08
N LEU A 85 11.60 -3.30 4.84
CA LEU A 85 11.60 -1.97 4.23
C LEU A 85 12.31 -0.95 5.13
N CYS A 86 12.03 -0.98 6.43
CA CYS A 86 12.59 -0.01 7.37
C CYS A 86 14.08 -0.18 7.62
N LYS A 87 14.62 -1.41 7.53
CA LYS A 87 16.07 -1.64 7.49
C LYS A 87 16.74 -0.92 6.33
N LYS A 88 16.06 -0.79 5.18
CA LYS A 88 16.58 -0.11 3.98
C LYS A 88 16.37 1.40 3.98
N CYS A 89 15.56 1.91 4.90
CA CYS A 89 15.24 3.32 5.08
C CYS A 89 16.10 4.01 6.15
N ALA A 90 16.83 3.24 6.96
CA ALA A 90 17.84 3.77 7.85
C ALA A 90 19.06 4.24 7.05
N VAL A 91 19.11 5.54 6.78
CA VAL A 91 20.34 6.31 6.51
C VAL A 91 20.76 6.97 7.81
#